data_AF-A0A924VYV7-F1
#
_entry.id   AF-A0A924VYV7-F1
#
_cell.length_a   1.000
_cell.length_b   1.000
_cell.length_c   1.000
_cell.angle_alpha   90.00
_cell.angle_beta   90.00
_cell.angle_gamma   90.00
#
_symmetry.space_group_name_H-M   'P 1'
#
loop_
_entity.id
_entity.type
_entity.pdbx_description
1 polymer ?
#
loop_
_entity_poly.entity_id
_entity_poly.type
_entity_poly.pdbx_seq_one_letter_code
_entity_poly.pdbx_strand_id
1 'polypeptide(L)'
;LILGVVLWYFVLQSGVHATLAGVALALTIPLRPSPAAPESKDSPLHILEHGLSPWVAFLIVPIFGFANAGVSLAGFTPAALLDPVPLGVAAGLFIGKQLGVFGFAWAAIRFGLADLPAHATWRQFYGVAVLCGIGFTMSLFIGLLAFTDVQLQDETKIGVLLGSVLSALLGWALIRTSKPTAGASVQ
;
A
#
# COMPACT_ATOMS: atom_id res chain seq x y z
N LEU A 1 14.78 11.65 -16.56
CA LEU A 1 14.01 10.47 -17.05
C LEU A 1 14.81 9.57 -17.98
N ILE A 2 15.46 10.09 -19.04
CA ILE A 2 16.30 9.27 -19.95
C ILE A 2 17.38 8.49 -19.18
N LEU A 3 18.12 9.17 -18.29
CA LEU A 3 19.08 8.51 -17.39
C LEU A 3 18.43 7.44 -16.50
N GLY A 4 17.17 7.62 -16.14
CA GLY A 4 16.39 6.64 -15.39
C GLY A 4 16.09 5.37 -16.18
N VAL A 5 15.78 5.51 -17.47
CA VAL A 5 15.58 4.35 -18.37
C VAL A 5 16.88 3.58 -18.55
N VAL A 6 18.00 4.30 -18.70
CA VAL A 6 19.34 3.70 -18.80
C VAL A 6 19.69 2.97 -17.49
N LEU A 7 19.47 3.60 -16.34
CA LEU A 7 19.67 2.97 -15.03
C LEU A 7 18.80 1.71 -14.88
N TRP A 8 17.52 1.79 -15.22
CA TRP A 8 16.60 0.67 -15.18
C TRP A 8 17.09 -0.52 -16.03
N TYR A 9 17.60 -0.25 -17.24
CA TYR A 9 18.17 -1.28 -18.11
C TYR A 9 19.39 -1.95 -17.48
N PHE A 10 20.32 -1.19 -16.89
CA PHE A 10 21.49 -1.76 -16.22
C PHE A 10 21.13 -2.56 -14.97
N VAL A 11 20.15 -2.10 -14.19
CA VAL A 11 19.64 -2.82 -13.01
C VAL A 11 18.98 -4.13 -13.43
N LEU A 12 18.22 -4.13 -14.54
CA LEU A 12 17.64 -5.35 -15.10
C LEU A 12 18.71 -6.39 -15.48
N GLN A 13 19.81 -5.95 -16.08
CA GLN A 13 20.92 -6.83 -16.47
C GLN A 13 21.79 -7.29 -15.29
N SER A 14 21.80 -6.55 -14.18
CA SER A 14 22.57 -6.91 -12.98
C SER A 14 21.88 -7.98 -12.11
N GLY A 15 20.68 -8.43 -12.48
CA GLY A 15 19.88 -9.38 -11.69
C GLY A 15 19.21 -8.75 -10.46
N VAL A 16 19.33 -7.42 -10.29
CA VAL A 16 18.61 -6.67 -9.27
C VAL A 16 17.20 -6.34 -9.77
N HIS A 17 16.23 -6.25 -8.86
CA HIS A 17 14.86 -5.90 -9.23
C HIS A 17 14.79 -4.48 -9.81
N ALA A 18 14.29 -4.38 -11.04
CA ALA A 18 14.24 -3.13 -11.79
C ALA A 18 13.36 -2.04 -11.13
N THR A 19 12.47 -2.40 -10.20
CA THR A 19 11.69 -1.45 -9.39
C THR A 19 12.55 -0.57 -8.49
N LEU A 20 13.69 -1.09 -8.01
CA LEU A 20 14.63 -0.32 -7.18
C LEU A 20 15.28 0.82 -7.96
N ALA A 21 15.43 0.69 -9.28
CA ALA A 21 15.95 1.76 -10.13
C ALA A 21 15.05 3.01 -10.09
N GLY A 22 13.73 2.82 -10.06
CA GLY A 22 12.77 3.93 -9.96
C GLY A 22 12.90 4.68 -8.63
N VAL A 23 13.02 3.94 -7.52
CA VAL A 23 13.24 4.52 -6.19
C VAL A 23 14.58 5.26 -6.12
N ALA A 24 15.66 4.63 -6.59
CA ALA A 24 16.98 5.24 -6.61
C ALA A 24 17.01 6.51 -7.47
N LEU A 25 16.38 6.49 -8.64
CA LEU A 25 16.23 7.67 -9.47
C LEU A 25 15.48 8.78 -8.72
N ALA A 26 14.32 8.48 -8.11
CA ALA A 26 13.52 9.45 -7.39
C ALA A 26 14.33 10.14 -6.27
N LEU A 27 15.16 9.39 -5.53
CA LEU A 27 16.04 9.93 -4.48
C LEU A 27 17.12 10.89 -5.02
N THR A 28 17.46 10.81 -6.31
CA THR A 28 18.44 11.72 -6.94
C THR A 28 17.80 12.97 -7.56
N ILE A 29 16.47 13.04 -7.64
CA ILE A 29 15.79 14.20 -8.22
C ILE A 29 15.78 15.33 -7.20
N PRO A 30 16.28 16.54 -7.54
CA PRO A 30 16.37 17.63 -6.58
C PRO A 30 14.99 18.06 -6.06
N LEU A 31 14.88 18.11 -4.72
CA LEU A 31 13.79 18.76 -4.02
C LEU A 31 14.18 20.21 -3.72
N ARG A 32 13.38 21.18 -4.17
CA ARG A 32 13.57 22.61 -3.86
C ARG A 32 12.53 23.06 -2.83
N PRO A 33 12.86 23.05 -1.53
CA PRO A 33 11.93 23.49 -0.49
C PRO A 33 11.70 25.01 -0.57
N SER A 34 10.45 25.45 -0.48
CA SER A 34 10.10 26.86 -0.32
C SER A 34 9.42 27.06 1.04
N PRO A 35 9.95 27.94 1.92
CA PRO A 35 9.37 28.19 3.25
C PRO A 35 7.91 28.69 3.22
N ALA A 36 7.52 29.38 2.14
CA ALA A 36 6.17 29.94 1.97
C ALA A 36 5.21 29.01 1.21
N ALA A 37 5.73 27.97 0.55
CA ALA A 37 4.95 26.99 -0.21
C ALA A 37 5.63 25.61 -0.09
N PRO A 38 5.19 24.78 0.86
CA PRO A 38 5.73 23.43 1.06
C PRO A 38 5.74 22.62 -0.24
N GLU A 39 4.72 22.82 -1.09
CA GLU A 39 4.65 22.34 -2.47
C GLU A 39 4.97 23.48 -3.45
N SER A 40 6.25 23.84 -3.57
CA SER A 40 6.68 24.84 -4.55
C SER A 40 6.47 24.29 -5.97
N LYS A 41 5.78 25.05 -6.83
CA LYS A 41 5.56 24.71 -8.26
C LYS A 41 6.86 24.64 -9.06
N ASP A 42 7.94 25.19 -8.52
CA ASP A 42 9.25 25.27 -9.15
C ASP A 42 10.20 24.12 -8.74
N SER A 43 9.75 23.20 -7.88
CA SER A 43 10.50 22.02 -7.48
C SER A 43 10.44 20.95 -8.58
N PRO A 44 11.58 20.54 -9.18
CA PRO A 44 11.60 19.51 -10.22
C PRO A 44 10.95 18.19 -9.79
N LEU A 45 11.13 17.80 -8.52
CA LEU A 45 10.51 16.60 -7.96
C LEU A 45 8.98 16.72 -7.93
N HIS A 46 8.44 17.82 -7.42
CA HIS A 46 6.99 18.00 -7.33
C HIS A 46 6.34 18.10 -8.71
N ILE A 47 6.97 18.78 -9.67
CA ILE A 47 6.49 18.85 -11.05
C ILE A 47 6.38 17.43 -11.64
N LEU A 48 7.41 16.62 -11.44
CA LEU A 48 7.42 15.25 -11.96
C LEU A 48 6.39 14.37 -11.24
N GLU A 49 6.29 14.45 -9.92
CA GLU A 49 5.32 13.71 -9.11
C GLU A 49 3.88 14.00 -9.55
N HIS A 50 3.51 15.29 -9.65
CA HIS A 50 2.19 15.71 -10.10
C HIS A 50 1.93 15.30 -11.55
N GLY A 51 2.96 15.36 -12.41
CA GLY A 51 2.86 14.92 -13.79
C GLY A 51 2.65 13.41 -13.93
N LEU A 52 3.28 12.59 -13.07
CA LEU A 52 3.21 11.13 -13.11
C LEU A 52 1.98 10.57 -12.39
N SER A 53 1.54 11.19 -11.29
CA SER A 53 0.41 10.74 -10.46
C SER A 53 -0.84 10.35 -11.26
N PRO A 54 -1.37 11.14 -12.21
CA PRO A 54 -2.53 10.74 -12.99
C PRO A 54 -2.26 9.53 -13.89
N TRP A 55 -1.08 9.44 -14.51
CA TRP A 55 -0.71 8.25 -15.30
C TRP A 55 -0.57 7.01 -14.43
N VAL A 56 -0.01 7.15 -13.22
CA VAL A 56 0.10 6.05 -12.28
C VAL A 56 -1.29 5.58 -11.83
N ALA A 57 -2.14 6.51 -11.41
CA ALA A 57 -3.47 6.21 -10.86
C ALA A 57 -4.46 5.68 -11.91
N PHE A 58 -4.47 6.25 -13.11
CA PHE A 58 -5.48 5.93 -14.13
C PHE A 58 -5.02 4.96 -15.22
N LEU A 59 -3.71 4.74 -15.40
CA LEU A 59 -3.19 3.83 -16.42
C LEU A 59 -2.38 2.69 -15.81
N ILE A 60 -1.31 3.00 -15.07
CA ILE A 60 -0.33 1.99 -14.62
C ILE A 60 -0.95 1.04 -13.59
N VAL A 61 -1.57 1.58 -12.54
CA VAL A 61 -2.18 0.76 -11.47
C VAL A 61 -3.33 -0.10 -11.99
N PRO A 62 -4.28 0.42 -12.81
CA PRO A 62 -5.34 -0.41 -13.38
C PRO A 62 -4.80 -1.51 -14.30
N ILE A 63 -3.83 -1.22 -15.18
CA ILE A 63 -3.21 -2.23 -16.05
C ILE A 63 -2.48 -3.28 -15.21
N PHE A 64 -1.72 -2.85 -14.20
CA PHE A 64 -1.02 -3.75 -13.29
C PHE A 64 -2.00 -4.68 -12.56
N GLY A 65 -3.07 -4.11 -12.00
CA GLY A 65 -4.12 -4.85 -11.33
C GLY A 65 -4.79 -5.85 -12.29
N PHE A 66 -5.14 -5.42 -13.50
CA PHE A 66 -5.74 -6.31 -14.49
C PHE A 66 -4.83 -7.48 -14.90
N ALA A 67 -3.55 -7.21 -15.14
CA ALA A 67 -2.58 -8.22 -15.57
C ALA A 67 -2.24 -9.23 -14.45
N ASN A 68 -2.21 -8.79 -13.19
CA ASN A 68 -1.69 -9.60 -12.09
C ASN A 68 -2.76 -10.09 -11.09
N ALA A 69 -3.94 -9.46 -11.03
CA ALA A 69 -5.04 -9.94 -10.19
C ALA A 69 -5.83 -11.09 -10.83
N GLY A 70 -5.58 -11.40 -12.11
CA GLY A 70 -6.15 -12.57 -12.77
C GLY A 70 -5.75 -13.84 -12.03
N VAL A 71 -6.75 -14.53 -11.48
CA VAL A 71 -6.64 -15.83 -10.81
C VAL A 71 -7.36 -16.88 -11.62
N SER A 72 -6.69 -17.99 -11.91
CA SER A 72 -7.34 -19.16 -12.49
C SER A 72 -8.20 -19.83 -11.42
N LEU A 73 -9.52 -19.74 -11.56
CA LEU A 73 -10.47 -20.46 -10.70
C LEU A 73 -10.73 -21.89 -11.20
N ALA A 74 -10.08 -22.31 -12.29
CA ALA A 74 -10.24 -23.63 -12.85
C ALA A 74 -9.72 -24.69 -11.87
N GLY A 75 -10.60 -25.58 -11.41
CA GLY A 75 -10.26 -26.58 -10.40
C GLY A 75 -10.20 -26.04 -8.96
N PHE A 76 -10.57 -24.78 -8.74
CA PHE A 76 -10.56 -24.19 -7.41
C PHE A 76 -11.70 -24.76 -6.56
N THR A 77 -11.34 -25.42 -5.45
CA THR A 77 -12.31 -25.90 -4.47
C THR A 77 -12.39 -24.89 -3.33
N PRO A 78 -13.55 -24.70 -2.68
CA PRO A 78 -13.63 -23.87 -1.47
C PRO A 78 -12.69 -24.34 -0.35
N ALA A 79 -12.29 -25.61 -0.36
CA ALA A 79 -11.29 -26.15 0.55
C ALA A 79 -9.90 -25.52 0.36
N ALA A 80 -9.54 -25.12 -0.87
CA ALA A 80 -8.27 -24.46 -1.16
C ALA A 80 -8.14 -23.08 -0.49
N LEU A 81 -9.24 -22.47 -0.03
CA LEU A 81 -9.19 -21.26 0.81
C LEU A 81 -8.60 -21.51 2.20
N LEU A 82 -8.65 -22.77 2.65
CA LEU A 82 -8.12 -23.20 3.94
C LEU A 82 -6.67 -23.69 3.81
N ASP A 83 -6.10 -23.67 2.61
CA ASP A 83 -4.70 -24.01 2.41
C ASP A 83 -3.79 -23.01 3.14
N PRO A 84 -2.60 -23.46 3.58
CA PRO A 84 -1.73 -22.63 4.41
C PRO A 84 -1.31 -21.31 3.77
N VAL A 85 -1.13 -21.28 2.44
CA VAL A 85 -0.64 -20.11 1.72
C VAL A 85 -1.72 -19.03 1.61
N PRO A 86 -2.93 -19.28 1.07
CA PRO A 86 -3.99 -18.28 1.06
C PRO A 86 -4.34 -17.77 2.45
N LEU A 87 -4.46 -18.67 3.43
CA LEU A 87 -4.81 -18.32 4.81
C LEU A 87 -3.69 -17.49 5.47
N GLY A 88 -2.43 -17.91 5.30
CA GLY A 88 -1.27 -17.22 5.84
C GLY A 88 -1.11 -15.81 5.28
N VAL A 89 -1.31 -15.64 3.96
CA VAL A 89 -1.27 -14.34 3.30
C VAL A 89 -2.45 -13.47 3.75
N ALA A 90 -3.67 -14.00 3.78
CA ALA A 90 -4.85 -13.26 4.22
C ALA A 90 -4.72 -12.82 5.69
N ALA A 91 -4.32 -13.72 6.58
CA ALA A 91 -4.13 -13.43 8.00
C ALA A 91 -2.94 -12.48 8.23
N GLY A 92 -1.81 -12.69 7.54
CA GLY A 92 -0.65 -11.79 7.62
C GLY A 92 -0.98 -10.38 7.15
N LEU A 93 -1.76 -10.25 6.09
CA LEU A 93 -2.19 -8.95 5.57
C LEU A 93 -3.20 -8.29 6.51
N PHE A 94 -4.22 -9.04 6.97
CA PHE A 94 -5.27 -8.50 7.83
C PHE A 94 -4.76 -8.22 9.25
N ILE A 95 -4.27 -9.25 9.95
CA ILE A 95 -3.84 -9.18 11.35
C ILE A 95 -2.47 -8.47 11.46
N GLY A 96 -1.53 -8.81 10.57
CA GLY A 96 -0.19 -8.23 10.63
C GLY A 96 -0.17 -6.72 10.43
N LYS A 97 -1.02 -6.17 9.55
CA LYS A 97 -1.14 -4.71 9.39
C LYS A 97 -1.76 -4.03 10.59
N GLN A 98 -2.72 -4.67 11.26
CA GLN A 98 -3.28 -4.14 12.50
C GLN A 98 -2.23 -4.13 13.61
N LEU A 99 -1.57 -5.25 13.88
CA LEU A 99 -0.54 -5.34 14.91
C LEU A 99 0.64 -4.41 14.63
N GLY A 100 1.07 -4.30 13.37
CA GLY A 100 2.14 -3.39 12.97
C GLY A 100 1.71 -1.93 13.07
N VAL A 101 0.76 -1.50 12.24
CA VAL A 101 0.40 -0.08 12.11
C VAL A 101 -0.21 0.45 13.41
N PHE A 102 -1.24 -0.21 13.94
CA PHE A 102 -1.89 0.25 15.16
C PHE A 102 -0.97 0.06 16.37
N GLY A 103 -0.27 -1.08 16.48
CA GLY A 103 0.61 -1.35 17.62
C GLY A 103 1.76 -0.35 17.74
N PHE A 104 2.51 -0.10 16.66
CA PHE A 104 3.61 0.87 16.69
C PHE A 104 3.12 2.30 16.87
N ALA A 105 2.03 2.69 16.21
CA ALA A 105 1.50 4.04 16.38
C ALA A 105 0.91 4.26 17.78
N TRP A 106 0.21 3.27 18.34
CA TRP A 106 -0.26 3.30 19.72
C TRP A 106 0.91 3.42 20.70
N ALA A 107 2.00 2.66 20.48
CA ALA A 107 3.20 2.77 21.30
C ALA A 107 3.83 4.18 21.20
N ALA A 108 3.97 4.72 19.99
CA ALA A 108 4.49 6.08 19.78
C ALA A 108 3.65 7.14 20.50
N ILE A 109 2.32 7.05 20.42
CA ILE A 109 1.41 7.96 21.12
C ILE A 109 1.52 7.77 22.64
N ARG A 110 1.58 6.53 23.12
CA ARG A 110 1.65 6.22 24.55
C ARG A 110 2.93 6.71 25.21
N PHE A 111 4.04 6.70 24.46
CA PHE A 111 5.34 7.20 24.90
C PHE A 111 5.53 8.72 24.66
N GLY A 112 4.53 9.41 24.11
CA GLY A 112 4.61 10.86 23.85
C GLY A 112 5.52 11.25 22.69
N LEU A 113 5.81 10.31 21.77
CA LEU A 113 6.60 10.55 20.56
C LEU A 113 5.74 11.08 19.40
N ALA A 114 4.42 10.96 19.50
CA ALA A 114 3.46 11.41 18.50
C ALA A 114 2.10 11.71 19.15
N ASP A 115 1.27 12.52 18.48
CA ASP A 115 -0.10 12.81 18.90
C ASP A 115 -1.12 12.04 18.04
N LEU A 116 -2.30 11.78 18.61
CA LEU A 116 -3.44 11.29 17.83
C LEU A 116 -3.85 12.38 16.82
N PRO A 117 -4.20 12.02 15.55
CA PRO A 117 -4.59 13.02 14.56
C PRO A 117 -5.71 13.93 15.04
N ALA A 118 -5.62 15.23 14.69
CA ALA A 118 -6.60 16.23 15.11
C ALA A 118 -8.02 15.82 14.70
N HIS A 119 -8.97 15.91 15.64
CA HIS A 119 -10.38 15.55 15.47
C HIS A 119 -10.66 14.07 15.19
N ALA A 120 -9.66 13.18 15.27
CA ALA A 120 -9.86 11.75 15.14
C ALA A 120 -10.19 11.09 16.48
N THR A 121 -11.12 10.13 16.45
CA THR A 121 -11.33 9.20 17.57
C THR A 121 -10.40 8.00 17.45
N TRP A 122 -10.12 7.32 18.56
CA TRP A 122 -9.40 6.03 18.55
C TRP A 122 -10.04 4.98 17.64
N ARG A 123 -11.38 5.01 17.48
CA ARG A 123 -12.09 4.11 16.56
C ARG A 123 -11.83 4.44 15.10
N GLN A 124 -11.82 5.72 14.73
CA GLN A 124 -11.42 6.15 13.39
C GLN A 124 -9.96 5.80 13.12
N PHE A 125 -9.08 6.04 14.09
CA PHE A 125 -7.67 5.70 13.99
C PHE A 125 -7.43 4.20 13.77
N TYR A 126 -8.09 3.35 14.56
CA TYR A 126 -8.04 1.90 14.34
C TYR A 126 -8.67 1.49 12.99
N GLY A 127 -9.78 2.12 12.58
CA GLY A 127 -10.37 1.93 11.26
C GLY A 127 -9.40 2.21 10.12
N VAL A 128 -8.62 3.30 10.20
CA VAL A 128 -7.55 3.60 9.23
C VAL A 128 -6.46 2.53 9.28
N ALA A 129 -6.04 2.09 10.47
CA ALA A 129 -5.05 1.02 10.60
C ALA A 129 -5.52 -0.31 9.97
N VAL A 130 -6.82 -0.63 10.06
CA VAL A 130 -7.43 -1.78 9.36
C VAL A 130 -7.42 -1.55 7.84
N LEU A 131 -7.70 -0.34 7.35
CA LEU A 131 -7.60 -0.02 5.91
C LEU A 131 -6.17 -0.14 5.36
N CYS A 132 -5.14 0.03 6.19
CA CYS A 132 -3.76 -0.29 5.79
C CYS A 132 -3.53 -1.77 5.47
N GLY A 133 -4.49 -2.64 5.84
CA GLY A 133 -4.62 -4.04 5.41
C GLY A 133 -5.00 -4.22 3.94
N ILE A 134 -5.37 -3.17 3.21
CA ILE A 134 -5.65 -3.25 1.77
C ILE A 134 -4.33 -3.29 1.01
N GLY A 135 -3.77 -4.49 0.87
CA GLY A 135 -2.48 -4.72 0.22
C GLY A 135 -2.56 -4.77 -1.31
N PHE A 136 -3.71 -5.16 -1.87
CA PHE A 136 -3.99 -5.39 -3.29
C PHE A 136 -2.76 -5.32 -4.20
N THR A 137 -2.50 -4.20 -4.89
CA THR A 137 -1.42 -4.12 -5.89
C THR A 137 -0.01 -4.33 -5.33
N MET A 138 0.31 -3.77 -4.17
CA MET A 138 1.64 -3.95 -3.57
C MET A 138 1.84 -5.39 -3.07
N SER A 139 0.81 -6.01 -2.48
CA SER A 139 0.90 -7.41 -2.04
C SER A 139 0.91 -8.39 -3.21
N LEU A 140 0.16 -8.13 -4.28
CA LEU A 140 0.23 -8.90 -5.52
C LEU A 140 1.64 -8.83 -6.12
N PHE A 141 2.22 -7.63 -6.17
CA PHE A 141 3.59 -7.43 -6.63
C PHE A 141 4.59 -8.22 -5.80
N ILE A 142 4.53 -8.11 -4.46
CA ILE A 142 5.43 -8.87 -3.57
C ILE A 142 5.21 -10.37 -3.68
N GLY A 143 3.97 -10.83 -3.87
CA GLY A 143 3.67 -12.25 -4.08
C GLY A 143 4.36 -12.84 -5.32
N LEU A 144 4.38 -12.08 -6.43
CA LEU A 144 5.09 -12.48 -7.65
C LEU A 144 6.62 -12.52 -7.47
N LEU A 145 7.17 -11.71 -6.57
CA LEU A 145 8.60 -11.75 -6.23
C LEU A 145 8.94 -12.88 -5.26
N ALA A 146 8.01 -13.24 -4.38
CA ALA A 146 8.22 -14.21 -3.31
C ALA A 146 8.13 -15.67 -3.81
N PHE A 147 7.26 -15.94 -4.77
CA PHE A 147 7.00 -17.29 -5.27
C PHE A 147 7.31 -17.42 -6.75
N THR A 148 8.06 -18.45 -7.12
CA THR A 148 8.34 -18.80 -8.53
C THR A 148 7.35 -19.81 -9.10
N ASP A 149 6.70 -20.59 -8.23
CA ASP A 149 5.68 -21.57 -8.60
C ASP A 149 4.35 -20.89 -8.93
N VAL A 150 3.79 -21.21 -10.09
CA VAL A 150 2.54 -20.61 -10.60
C VAL A 150 1.35 -20.90 -9.70
N GLN A 151 1.28 -22.10 -9.12
CA GLN A 151 0.20 -22.49 -8.22
C GLN A 151 0.25 -21.69 -6.91
N LEU A 152 1.45 -21.53 -6.33
CA LEU A 152 1.64 -20.70 -5.14
C LEU A 152 1.37 -19.21 -5.40
N GLN A 153 1.66 -18.72 -6.60
CA GLN A 153 1.30 -17.36 -7.01
C GLN A 153 -0.22 -17.18 -7.06
N ASP A 154 -0.95 -18.13 -7.65
CA ASP A 154 -2.43 -18.07 -7.70
C ASP A 154 -3.06 -18.16 -6.31
N GLU A 155 -2.56 -19.05 -5.45
CA GLU A 155 -2.95 -19.12 -4.03
C GLU A 155 -2.68 -17.82 -3.28
N THR A 156 -1.51 -17.20 -3.52
CA THR A 156 -1.14 -15.92 -2.93
C THR A 156 -2.07 -14.80 -3.38
N LYS A 157 -2.42 -14.73 -4.67
CA LYS A 157 -3.38 -13.75 -5.19
C LYS A 157 -4.72 -13.89 -4.48
N ILE A 158 -5.21 -15.11 -4.28
CA ILE A 158 -6.47 -15.38 -3.58
C ILE A 158 -6.38 -14.91 -2.12
N GLY A 159 -5.29 -15.23 -1.41
CA GLY A 159 -5.06 -14.74 -0.05
C GLY A 159 -5.02 -13.22 0.05
N VAL A 160 -4.36 -12.54 -0.89
CA VAL A 160 -4.31 -11.07 -0.97
C VAL A 160 -5.69 -10.48 -1.19
N LEU A 161 -6.48 -11.05 -2.11
CA LEU A 161 -7.85 -10.60 -2.40
C LEU A 161 -8.73 -10.75 -1.15
N LEU A 162 -8.68 -11.90 -0.48
CA LEU A 162 -9.44 -12.16 0.74
C LEU A 162 -9.08 -11.22 1.87
N GLY A 163 -7.78 -11.10 2.19
CA GLY A 163 -7.29 -10.19 3.23
C GLY A 163 -7.64 -8.73 2.94
N SER A 164 -7.54 -8.30 1.68
CA SER A 164 -7.89 -6.94 1.26
C SER A 164 -9.38 -6.65 1.36
N VAL A 165 -10.24 -7.59 0.96
CA VAL A 165 -11.71 -7.44 1.08
C VAL A 165 -12.13 -7.39 2.54
N LEU A 166 -11.60 -8.27 3.39
CA LEU A 166 -11.89 -8.25 4.83
C LEU A 166 -11.45 -6.93 5.48
N SER A 167 -10.26 -6.45 5.14
CA SER A 167 -9.73 -5.16 5.60
C SER A 167 -10.61 -3.99 5.13
N ALA A 168 -11.03 -3.99 3.87
CA ALA A 168 -11.87 -2.95 3.30
C ALA A 168 -13.25 -2.90 3.97
N LEU A 169 -13.91 -4.06 4.14
CA LEU A 169 -15.24 -4.13 4.75
C LEU A 169 -15.22 -3.72 6.22
N LEU A 170 -14.26 -4.24 7.01
CA LEU A 170 -14.16 -3.91 8.43
C LEU A 170 -13.70 -2.47 8.65
N GLY A 171 -12.69 -2.00 7.91
CA GLY A 171 -12.23 -0.61 7.98
C GLY A 171 -13.34 0.37 7.62
N TRP A 172 -14.08 0.10 6.54
CA TRP A 172 -15.26 0.89 6.16
C TRP A 172 -16.35 0.87 7.24
N ALA A 173 -16.68 -0.30 7.80
CA ALA A 173 -17.71 -0.42 8.83
C ALA A 173 -17.33 0.35 10.11
N LEU A 174 -16.06 0.26 10.54
CA LEU A 174 -15.53 0.97 11.70
C LEU A 174 -15.58 2.49 11.49
N ILE A 175 -15.14 2.99 10.34
CA ILE A 175 -15.14 4.42 10.05
C ILE A 175 -16.56 4.95 9.91
N ARG A 176 -17.44 4.23 9.20
CA ARG A 176 -18.84 4.64 8.97
C ARG A 176 -19.65 4.72 10.27
N THR A 177 -19.37 3.85 11.24
CA THR A 177 -20.06 3.83 12.54
C THR A 177 -19.44 4.78 13.56
N SER A 178 -18.26 5.33 13.27
CA SER A 178 -17.59 6.28 14.16
C SER A 178 -18.14 7.68 13.98
N LYS A 179 -18.61 8.28 15.08
CA LYS A 179 -18.97 9.70 15.10
C LYS A 179 -17.71 10.54 15.33
N PRO A 180 -17.52 11.66 14.63
CA PRO A 180 -16.48 12.62 14.98
C PRO A 180 -16.66 13.08 16.42
N THR A 181 -15.56 13.32 17.13
CA THR A 181 -15.64 13.96 18.45
C THR A 181 -16.23 15.35 18.27
N ALA A 182 -17.45 15.57 18.76
CA ALA A 182 -18.03 16.91 18.84
C ALA A 182 -17.26 17.69 19.93
N GLY A 183 -16.41 18.65 19.52
CA GLY A 183 -15.81 19.60 20.45
C GLY A 183 -14.37 20.01 20.15
N ALA A 184 -14.23 21.04 19.30
CA ALA A 184 -13.57 22.27 19.72
C ALA A 184 -14.23 23.39 18.89
N SER A 185 -15.20 24.08 19.50
CA SER A 185 -15.67 25.36 18.99
C SER A 185 -14.44 26.26 18.80
N VAL A 186 -14.20 26.70 17.57
CA VAL A 186 -13.35 27.86 17.32
C VAL A 186 -14.08 29.04 17.96
N GLN A 187 -13.61 29.46 19.14
CA GLN A 187 -13.79 30.79 19.70
C GLN A 187 -12.40 31.37 19.91
#